data_AF-A0AAU7CSC1-F1
#
_entry.id   AF-A0AAU7CSC1-F1
#
_cell.length_a   1.000
_cell.length_b   1.000
_cell.length_c   1.000
_cell.angle_alpha   90.00
_cell.angle_beta   90.00
_cell.angle_gamma   90.00
#
_symmetry.space_group_name_H-M   'P 1'
#
loop_
_entity.id
_entity.type
_entity.pdbx_description
1 polymer ?
#
loop_
_entity_poly.entity_id
_entity_poly.type
_entity_poly.pdbx_seq_one_letter_code
_entity_poly.pdbx_strand_id
1 'polypeptide(L)'
;METPPSLDHSTPSESVTRCRKLAKFLNAGRITFEEYASNVTLGAVYGSIDDIPACVATVPAGVAAPYADYVRTFLEPVDFMPCPRPFLAGGPSEEAVEEAKRRLRPKYLRLYQLVVRERPGGLASREKDCDTGSQQ
;
A
#
# COMPACT_ATOMS: atom_id res chain seq x y z
N MET A 1 -16.96 -0.02 37.34
CA MET A 1 -15.89 0.58 36.51
C MET A 1 -15.28 -0.55 35.72
N GLU A 2 -15.75 -0.76 34.49
CA GLU A 2 -15.21 -1.77 33.60
C GLU A 2 -14.03 -1.16 32.85
N THR A 3 -12.85 -1.77 33.03
CA THR A 3 -11.62 -1.41 32.33
C THR A 3 -11.82 -1.66 30.84
N PRO A 4 -11.52 -0.70 29.94
CA PRO A 4 -11.63 -0.94 28.50
C PRO A 4 -10.64 -2.01 28.06
N PRO A 5 -11.01 -2.89 27.11
CA PRO A 5 -10.13 -3.95 26.64
C PRO A 5 -8.88 -3.35 25.99
N SER A 6 -7.76 -3.94 26.42
CA SER A 6 -6.39 -3.67 26.05
C SER A 6 -6.18 -3.55 24.54
N LEU A 7 -5.32 -2.61 24.15
CA LEU A 7 -4.77 -2.46 22.79
C LEU A 7 -4.32 -3.82 22.26
N ASP A 8 -5.07 -4.36 21.30
CA ASP A 8 -4.76 -5.60 20.62
C ASP A 8 -3.44 -5.42 19.86
N HIS A 9 -2.35 -5.95 20.42
CA HIS A 9 -1.05 -6.11 19.75
C HIS A 9 -1.15 -7.24 18.71
N SER A 10 -2.11 -7.12 17.80
CA SER A 10 -2.26 -8.03 16.68
C SER A 10 -0.98 -8.00 15.85
N THR A 11 -0.35 -9.16 15.71
CA THR A 11 0.85 -9.29 14.88
C THR A 11 0.53 -8.85 13.46
N PRO A 12 1.35 -8.00 12.82
CA PRO A 12 1.09 -7.56 11.45
C PRO A 12 0.97 -8.76 10.52
N SER A 13 0.03 -8.71 9.58
CA SER A 13 -0.11 -9.72 8.54
C SER A 13 1.19 -9.87 7.73
N GLU A 14 1.33 -11.03 7.07
CA GLU A 14 2.51 -11.33 6.26
C GLU A 14 2.70 -10.32 5.10
N SER A 15 1.58 -9.85 4.52
CA SER A 15 1.56 -8.83 3.46
C SER A 15 2.16 -7.51 3.93
N VAL A 16 1.74 -7.02 5.10
CA VAL A 16 2.27 -5.78 5.72
C VAL A 16 3.73 -5.94 6.11
N THR A 17 4.09 -7.10 6.69
CA THR A 17 5.48 -7.43 7.03
C THR A 17 6.38 -7.43 5.78
N ARG A 18 5.90 -7.99 4.67
CA ARG A 18 6.60 -7.99 3.38
C ARG A 18 6.78 -6.57 2.83
N CYS A 19 5.73 -5.74 2.83
CA CYS A 19 5.83 -4.35 2.37
C CYS A 19 6.84 -3.54 3.19
N ARG A 20 6.83 -3.70 4.52
CA ARG A 20 7.83 -3.09 5.41
C ARG A 20 9.25 -3.55 5.09
N LYS A 21 9.45 -4.82 4.77
CA LYS A 21 10.76 -5.36 4.38
C LYS A 21 11.25 -4.78 3.05
N LEU A 22 10.35 -4.64 2.07
CA LEU A 22 10.67 -4.03 0.77
C LEU A 22 11.09 -2.57 0.92
N ALA A 23 10.41 -1.79 1.76
CA ALA A 23 10.78 -0.40 2.04
C ALA A 23 12.20 -0.30 2.64
N LYS A 24 12.56 -1.22 3.55
CA LYS A 24 13.92 -1.31 4.10
C LYS A 24 14.96 -1.64 3.02
N PHE A 25 14.64 -2.54 2.10
CA PHE A 25 15.55 -2.90 1.00
C PHE A 25 15.75 -1.77 0.00
N LEU A 26 14.68 -1.01 -0.32
CA LEU A 26 14.77 0.17 -1.15
C LEU A 26 15.69 1.23 -0.51
N ASN A 27 15.45 1.57 0.76
CA ASN A 27 16.26 2.56 1.49
C ASN A 27 17.74 2.15 1.64
N ALA A 28 18.02 0.84 1.64
CA ALA A 28 19.36 0.29 1.68
C ALA A 28 20.02 0.16 0.28
N GLY A 29 19.35 0.60 -0.79
CA GLY A 29 19.84 0.48 -2.17
C GLY A 29 19.98 -0.96 -2.68
N ARG A 30 19.24 -1.91 -2.08
CA ARG A 30 19.33 -3.34 -2.43
C ARG A 30 18.40 -3.77 -3.56
N ILE A 31 17.40 -2.95 -3.86
CA ILE A 31 16.44 -3.13 -4.96
C ILE A 31 16.20 -1.79 -5.63
N THR A 32 15.82 -1.81 -6.90
CA THR A 32 15.44 -0.59 -7.63
C THR A 32 14.05 -0.12 -7.24
N PHE A 33 13.69 1.11 -7.66
CA PHE A 33 12.35 1.63 -7.47
C PHE A 33 11.30 0.78 -8.21
N GLU A 34 11.60 0.30 -9.43
CA GLU A 34 10.68 -0.51 -10.24
C GLU A 34 10.42 -1.87 -9.57
N GLU A 35 11.48 -2.52 -9.07
CA GLU A 35 11.37 -3.75 -8.31
C GLU A 35 10.52 -3.55 -7.05
N TYR A 36 10.78 -2.46 -6.32
CA TYR A 36 10.00 -2.08 -5.15
C TYR A 36 8.53 -1.85 -5.49
N ALA A 37 8.24 -1.02 -6.49
CA ALA A 37 6.88 -0.61 -6.84
C ALA A 37 6.03 -1.80 -7.30
N SER A 38 6.61 -2.68 -8.14
CA SER A 38 5.99 -3.93 -8.56
C SER A 38 5.72 -4.85 -7.37
N ASN A 39 6.71 -5.10 -6.51
CA ASN A 39 6.57 -6.02 -5.39
C ASN A 39 5.64 -5.51 -4.28
N VAL A 40 5.59 -4.20 -4.02
CA VAL A 40 4.66 -3.62 -3.05
C VAL A 40 3.23 -3.66 -3.60
N THR A 41 3.03 -3.33 -4.87
CA THR A 41 1.71 -3.44 -5.53
C THR A 41 1.17 -4.86 -5.45
N LEU A 42 2.00 -5.85 -5.81
CA LEU A 42 1.63 -7.26 -5.72
C LEU A 42 1.42 -7.71 -4.28
N GLY A 43 2.31 -7.32 -3.36
CA GLY A 43 2.22 -7.68 -1.94
C GLY A 43 0.94 -7.15 -1.27
N ALA A 44 0.56 -5.92 -1.57
CA ALA A 44 -0.67 -5.30 -1.06
C ALA A 44 -1.92 -6.04 -1.58
N VAL A 45 -1.94 -6.39 -2.87
CA VAL A 45 -3.08 -7.07 -3.50
C VAL A 45 -3.16 -8.57 -3.15
N TYR A 46 -2.02 -9.19 -2.85
CA TYR A 46 -1.96 -10.57 -2.38
C TYR A 46 -2.60 -10.73 -0.99
N GLY A 47 -2.41 -9.75 -0.11
CA GLY A 47 -3.02 -9.71 1.23
C GLY A 47 -4.53 -9.52 1.25
N SER A 48 -5.11 -9.37 2.44
CA SER A 48 -6.53 -9.01 2.56
C SER A 48 -6.77 -7.57 2.08
N ILE A 49 -8.02 -7.21 1.76
CA ILE A 49 -8.34 -5.82 1.38
C ILE A 49 -8.07 -4.84 2.54
N ASP A 50 -8.19 -5.31 3.77
CA ASP A 50 -7.96 -4.56 5.01
C ASP A 50 -6.47 -4.30 5.28
N ASP A 51 -5.57 -5.10 4.68
CA ASP A 51 -4.12 -4.91 4.78
C ASP A 51 -3.59 -3.79 3.87
N ILE A 52 -4.36 -3.41 2.84
CA ILE A 52 -3.89 -2.47 1.80
C ILE A 52 -3.49 -1.12 2.40
N PRO A 53 -4.28 -0.46 3.29
CA PRO A 53 -3.87 0.78 3.93
C PRO A 53 -2.56 0.65 4.70
N ALA A 54 -2.39 -0.45 5.46
CA ALA A 54 -1.19 -0.70 6.22
C ALA A 54 0.03 -0.95 5.32
N CYS A 55 -0.14 -1.61 4.18
CA CYS A 55 0.90 -1.77 3.17
C CYS A 55 1.30 -0.42 2.54
N VAL A 56 0.33 0.41 2.15
CA VAL A 56 0.56 1.74 1.59
C VAL A 56 1.27 2.65 2.58
N ALA A 57 0.94 2.57 3.88
CA ALA A 57 1.61 3.33 4.93
C ALA A 57 3.11 2.97 5.09
N THR A 58 3.58 1.87 4.51
CA THR A 58 5.02 1.52 4.50
C THR A 58 5.80 2.22 3.39
N VAL A 59 5.14 2.90 2.45
CA VAL A 59 5.78 3.58 1.34
C VAL A 59 6.62 4.75 1.84
N PRO A 60 7.95 4.78 1.61
CA PRO A 60 8.77 5.89 2.08
C PRO A 60 8.33 7.21 1.44
N ALA A 61 8.29 8.28 2.24
CA ALA A 61 7.78 9.58 1.80
C ALA A 61 8.48 10.10 0.52
N GLY A 62 9.80 9.90 0.41
CA GLY A 62 10.59 10.33 -0.76
C GLY A 62 10.23 9.61 -2.08
N VAL A 63 9.57 8.46 -2.02
CA VAL A 63 9.13 7.71 -3.22
C VAL A 63 7.62 7.60 -3.35
N ALA A 64 6.86 8.20 -2.44
CA ALA A 64 5.40 8.17 -2.48
C ALA A 64 4.85 8.80 -3.77
N ALA A 65 5.48 9.88 -4.25
CA ALA A 65 5.07 10.52 -5.49
C ALA A 65 5.32 9.65 -6.73
N PRO A 66 6.57 9.20 -6.98
CA PRO A 66 6.87 8.22 -8.03
C PRO A 66 6.02 6.96 -7.96
N TYR A 67 5.75 6.44 -6.75
CA TYR A 67 4.93 5.24 -6.56
C TYR A 67 3.48 5.46 -7.01
N ALA A 68 2.89 6.63 -6.76
CA ALA A 68 1.55 6.90 -7.27
C ALA A 68 1.50 7.01 -8.79
N ASP A 69 2.53 7.59 -9.41
CA ASP A 69 2.63 7.68 -10.86
C ASP A 69 2.81 6.29 -11.49
N TYR A 70 3.58 5.41 -10.84
CA TYR A 70 3.67 4.00 -11.19
C TYR A 70 2.30 3.32 -11.11
N VAL A 71 1.59 3.42 -9.99
CA VAL A 71 0.27 2.80 -9.80
C VAL A 71 -0.74 3.32 -10.82
N ARG A 72 -0.70 4.62 -11.14
CA ARG A 72 -1.52 5.23 -12.18
C ARG A 72 -1.26 4.60 -13.54
N THR A 73 0.00 4.60 -13.98
CA THR A 73 0.43 4.09 -15.29
C THR A 73 0.20 2.58 -15.42
N PHE A 74 0.30 1.85 -14.30
CA PHE A 74 0.11 0.41 -14.28
C PHE A 74 -1.36 -0.01 -14.36
N LEU A 75 -2.28 0.76 -13.77
CA LEU A 75 -3.68 0.36 -13.61
C LEU A 75 -4.65 1.05 -14.57
N GLU A 76 -4.47 2.33 -14.88
CA GLU A 76 -5.43 3.07 -15.73
C GLU A 76 -5.56 2.52 -17.17
N PRO A 77 -4.46 2.14 -17.87
CA PRO A 77 -4.57 1.64 -19.25
C PRO A 77 -5.32 0.31 -19.38
N VAL A 78 -5.47 -0.43 -18.28
CA VAL A 78 -6.12 -1.74 -18.24
C VAL A 78 -7.42 -1.72 -17.43
N ASP A 79 -8.02 -0.54 -17.26
CA ASP A 79 -9.24 -0.33 -16.47
C ASP A 79 -9.19 -1.05 -15.11
N PHE A 80 -8.06 -0.88 -14.41
CA PHE A 80 -7.82 -1.43 -13.07
C PHE A 80 -7.87 -2.96 -12.99
N MET A 81 -7.65 -3.65 -14.12
CA MET A 81 -7.70 -5.10 -14.23
C MET A 81 -6.42 -5.65 -14.85
N PRO A 82 -5.29 -5.60 -14.11
CA PRO A 82 -4.05 -6.20 -14.59
C PRO A 82 -4.16 -7.72 -14.65
N CYS A 83 -3.27 -8.34 -15.43
CA CYS A 83 -3.24 -9.78 -15.65
C CYS A 83 -3.18 -10.55 -14.31
N PRO A 84 -4.13 -11.46 -14.01
CA PRO A 84 -4.18 -12.16 -12.72
C PRO A 84 -3.19 -13.32 -12.61
N ARG A 85 -2.45 -13.64 -13.68
CA ARG A 85 -1.52 -14.77 -13.75
C ARG A 85 -0.51 -14.85 -12.60
N PRO A 86 0.06 -13.73 -12.07
CA PRO A 86 0.94 -13.79 -10.90
C PRO A 86 0.28 -14.37 -9.63
N PHE A 87 -1.05 -14.46 -9.59
CA PHE A 87 -1.83 -14.99 -8.47
C PHE A 87 -2.42 -16.38 -8.73
N LEU A 88 -2.10 -17.00 -9.87
CA LEU A 88 -2.61 -18.29 -10.30
C LEU A 88 -1.44 -19.27 -10.49
N ALA A 89 -1.62 -20.51 -10.05
CA ALA A 89 -0.62 -21.56 -10.23
C ALA A 89 -0.80 -22.27 -11.58
N GLY A 90 0.31 -22.53 -12.29
CA GLY A 90 0.33 -23.38 -13.49
C GLY A 90 -0.30 -22.75 -14.73
N GLY A 91 -0.98 -23.57 -15.55
CA GLY A 91 -1.80 -23.15 -16.69
C GLY A 91 -3.27 -23.04 -16.27
N PRO A 92 -3.70 -21.91 -15.69
CA PRO A 92 -5.05 -21.78 -15.16
C PRO A 92 -6.10 -21.87 -16.27
N SER A 93 -7.25 -22.47 -15.94
CA SER A 93 -8.43 -22.41 -16.81
C SER A 93 -8.89 -20.97 -16.98
N GLU A 94 -9.62 -20.70 -18.07
CA GLU A 94 -10.23 -19.38 -18.29
C GLU A 94 -11.17 -18.99 -17.14
N GLU A 95 -11.90 -19.94 -16.58
CA GLU A 95 -12.77 -19.72 -15.42
C GLU A 95 -11.98 -19.26 -14.18
N ALA A 96 -10.82 -19.86 -13.90
CA ALA A 96 -9.96 -19.46 -12.79
C ALA A 96 -9.36 -18.05 -13.01
N VAL A 97 -9.08 -17.69 -14.27
CA VAL A 97 -8.64 -16.35 -14.65
C VAL A 97 -9.73 -15.31 -14.40
N GLU A 98 -10.96 -15.58 -14.82
CA GLU A 98 -12.09 -14.67 -14.61
C GLU A 98 -12.45 -14.53 -13.13
N GLU A 99 -12.42 -15.62 -12.36
CA GLU A 99 -12.64 -15.55 -10.92
C GLU A 99 -11.56 -14.73 -10.21
N ALA A 100 -10.29 -14.91 -10.61
CA ALA A 100 -9.22 -14.09 -10.07
C ALA A 100 -9.38 -12.62 -10.43
N LYS A 101 -9.81 -12.27 -11.66
CA LYS A 101 -10.11 -10.88 -12.04
C LYS A 101 -11.18 -10.28 -11.13
N ARG A 102 -12.31 -10.99 -10.93
CA ARG A 102 -13.40 -10.55 -10.04
C ARG A 102 -12.92 -10.31 -8.61
N ARG A 103 -12.10 -11.23 -8.08
CA ARG A 103 -11.55 -11.15 -6.73
C ARG A 103 -10.51 -10.04 -6.54
N LEU A 104 -9.66 -9.80 -7.54
CA LEU A 104 -8.51 -8.88 -7.44
C LEU A 104 -8.88 -7.43 -7.78
N ARG A 105 -9.81 -7.21 -8.70
CA ARG A 105 -10.25 -5.85 -9.11
C ARG A 105 -10.59 -4.93 -7.93
N PRO A 106 -11.40 -5.32 -6.91
CA PRO A 106 -11.69 -4.43 -5.78
C PRO A 106 -10.43 -4.04 -4.99
N LYS A 107 -9.43 -4.93 -4.91
CA LYS A 107 -8.16 -4.64 -4.23
C LYS A 107 -7.31 -3.63 -5.01
N TYR A 108 -7.21 -3.79 -6.32
CA TYR A 108 -6.52 -2.83 -7.18
C TYR A 108 -7.18 -1.45 -7.14
N LEU A 109 -8.51 -1.38 -7.15
CA LEU A 109 -9.25 -0.13 -6.98
C LEU A 109 -8.97 0.52 -5.62
N ARG A 110 -8.98 -0.26 -4.53
CA ARG A 110 -8.68 0.26 -3.19
C ARG A 110 -7.25 0.79 -3.10
N LEU A 111 -6.27 0.06 -3.64
CA LEU A 111 -4.87 0.51 -3.71
C LEU A 111 -4.77 1.84 -4.47
N TYR A 112 -5.37 1.92 -5.66
CA TYR A 112 -5.35 3.13 -6.47
C TYR A 112 -5.99 4.32 -5.74
N GLN A 113 -7.13 4.13 -5.07
CA GLN A 113 -7.78 5.19 -4.30
C GLN A 113 -6.86 5.74 -3.20
N LEU A 114 -6.23 4.86 -2.42
CA LEU A 114 -5.34 5.25 -1.33
C LEU A 114 -4.08 5.96 -1.81
N VAL A 115 -3.51 5.51 -2.93
CA VAL A 115 -2.21 5.99 -3.42
C VAL A 115 -2.36 7.25 -4.30
N VAL A 116 -3.40 7.29 -5.14
CA VAL A 116 -3.56 8.32 -6.19
C VAL A 116 -4.59 9.37 -5.79
N ARG A 117 -5.73 8.99 -5.18
CA ARG A 117 -6.83 9.93 -4.86
C ARG A 117 -6.72 10.51 -3.46
N GLU A 118 -6.32 9.72 -2.48
CA GLU A 118 -6.24 10.13 -1.08
C GLU A 118 -4.88 10.73 -0.70
N ARG A 119 -4.02 11.13 -1.67
CA ARG A 119 -2.74 11.77 -1.33
C ARG A 119 -2.97 12.91 -0.33
N PRO A 120 -2.46 12.81 0.91
CA PRO A 120 -2.45 13.94 1.79
C PRO A 120 -1.28 14.82 1.35
N GLY A 121 -1.56 15.77 0.45
CA GLY A 121 -0.90 17.07 0.45
C GLY A 121 -1.39 17.97 1.60
N GLY A 122 -1.90 17.38 2.69
CA GLY A 122 -2.66 18.06 3.74
C GLY A 122 -2.37 17.55 5.16
N LEU A 123 -1.20 16.95 5.40
CA LEU A 123 -0.58 17.02 6.73
C LEU A 123 0.36 18.23 6.75
N ALA A 124 -0.24 19.41 6.52
CA ALA A 124 0.37 20.65 6.95
C ALA A 124 0.46 20.60 8.48
N SER A 125 1.69 20.76 8.98
CA SER A 125 2.04 21.38 10.25
C SER A 125 1.11 21.11 11.43
N ARG A 126 1.42 20.07 12.20
CA ARG A 126 1.42 20.19 13.66
C ARG A 126 2.88 20.25 14.14
N GLU A 127 3.61 21.25 13.66
CA GLU A 127 4.61 21.95 14.49
C GLU A 127 3.80 22.51 15.66
N LYS A 128 3.92 22.01 16.90
CA LYS A 128 5.00 22.27 17.86
C LYS A 128 5.51 23.71 17.79
N ASP A 129 5.44 24.36 18.96
CA ASP A 129 6.09 25.61 19.33
C ASP A 129 5.34 26.92 19.01
N CYS A 130 4.50 27.32 19.97
CA CYS A 130 4.54 28.68 20.53
C CYS A 130 4.21 28.58 22.04
N ASP A 131 5.13 27.96 22.78
CA ASP A 131 5.43 28.44 24.13
C ASP A 131 6.60 29.42 23.95
N THR A 132 6.43 30.64 24.45
CA THR A 132 7.41 31.63 24.94
C THR A 132 6.96 33.03 24.51
N GLY A 133 6.40 33.77 25.47
CA GLY A 133 5.99 35.15 25.28
C GLY A 133 5.45 35.78 26.54
N SER A 134 6.17 35.62 27.66
CA SER A 134 6.10 36.55 28.79
C SER A 134 6.40 37.99 28.31
N GLN A 135 5.96 38.98 29.11
CA GLN A 135 6.16 40.44 29.06
C GLN A 135 4.91 41.17 28.55
N GLN A 136 4.19 42.01 29.33
CA GLN A 136 4.35 42.61 30.66
C GLN A 136 2.95 42.88 31.23
#